data_AF-X6LTF6-F1
#
_entry.id   AF-X6LTF6-F1
#
_cell.length_a   1.000
_cell.length_b   1.000
_cell.length_c   1.000
_cell.angle_alpha   90.00
_cell.angle_beta   90.00
_cell.angle_gamma   90.00
#
_symmetry.space_group_name_H-M   'P 1'
#
loop_
_entity.id
_entity.type
_entity.pdbx_description
1 polymer ?
#
loop_
_entity_poly.entity_id
_entity_poly.type
_entity_poly.pdbx_seq_one_letter_code
_entity_poly.pdbx_strand_id
1 'polypeptide(L)'
;MDKTIRLWDVETSKSLHVFKGHKSYICCVDISSLQSNNKNENNKNNDIGVIGGNGYTICSGSCDSTIRICDIETTKQLNVFN
;
A
#
# COMPACT_ATOMS: atom_id res chain seq x y z
N MET A 1 -11.42 -16.79 8.91
CA MET A 1 -10.95 -15.43 9.20
C MET A 1 -10.22 -14.90 8.00
N ASP A 2 -10.65 -13.79 7.43
CA ASP A 2 -10.03 -13.21 6.23
C ASP A 2 -8.66 -12.61 6.59
N LYS A 3 -7.66 -12.88 5.74
CA LYS A 3 -6.26 -12.46 5.89
C LYS A 3 -5.77 -11.76 4.63
N THR A 4 -6.72 -11.26 3.83
CA THR A 4 -6.46 -10.66 2.53
C THR A 4 -6.82 -9.18 2.54
N ILE A 5 -6.14 -8.42 1.70
CA ILE A 5 -6.50 -7.03 1.39
C ILE A 5 -7.17 -7.06 0.02
N ARG A 6 -8.29 -6.36 -0.15
CA ARG A 6 -9.05 -6.36 -1.39
C ARG A 6 -9.18 -4.95 -1.93
N LEU A 7 -8.85 -4.79 -3.20
CA LEU A 7 -9.11 -3.57 -3.95
C LEU A 7 -10.49 -3.72 -4.61
N TRP A 8 -11.34 -2.73 -4.41
CA TRP A 8 -12.70 -2.70 -4.95
C TRP A 8 -12.91 -1.48 -5.82
N ASP A 9 -13.61 -1.69 -6.92
CA ASP A 9 -14.29 -0.63 -7.64
C ASP A 9 -15.62 -0.36 -6.93
N VAL A 10 -15.78 0.87 -6.44
CA VAL A 10 -16.96 1.30 -5.68
C VAL A 10 -18.16 1.50 -6.61
N GLU A 11 -17.95 1.98 -7.83
CA GLU A 11 -19.03 2.24 -8.78
C GLU A 11 -19.65 0.94 -9.28
N THR A 12 -18.81 -0.05 -9.62
CA THR A 12 -19.29 -1.34 -10.12
C THR A 12 -19.49 -2.38 -9.01
N SER A 13 -19.09 -2.07 -7.78
CA SER A 13 -19.10 -3.00 -6.64
C SER A 13 -18.35 -4.31 -6.91
N LYS A 14 -17.29 -4.26 -7.74
CA LYS A 14 -16.49 -5.43 -8.12
C LYS A 14 -15.14 -5.42 -7.43
N SER A 15 -14.71 -6.60 -6.99
CA SER A 15 -13.34 -6.80 -6.49
C SER A 15 -12.39 -6.78 -7.69
N LEU A 16 -11.53 -5.78 -7.75
CA LEU A 16 -10.51 -5.63 -8.78
C LEU A 16 -9.32 -6.55 -8.52
N HIS A 17 -8.87 -6.64 -7.27
CA HIS A 17 -7.72 -7.45 -6.90
C HIS A 17 -7.79 -7.93 -5.44
N VAL A 18 -7.10 -9.04 -5.15
CA VAL A 18 -6.97 -9.59 -3.80
C VAL A 18 -5.49 -9.83 -3.48
N PHE A 19 -4.92 -8.98 -2.64
CA PHE A 19 -3.58 -9.16 -2.12
C PHE A 19 -3.58 -10.25 -1.04
N LYS A 20 -2.82 -11.31 -1.30
CA LYS A 20 -2.63 -12.45 -0.40
C LYS A 20 -1.21 -12.42 0.17
N GLY A 21 -1.01 -13.07 1.31
CA GLY A 21 0.32 -13.30 1.86
C GLY A 21 0.38 -13.28 3.37
N HIS A 22 -0.48 -12.49 4.03
CA HIS A 22 -0.55 -12.48 5.48
C HIS A 22 -1.01 -13.85 6.02
N LYS A 23 -0.30 -14.32 7.06
CA LYS A 23 -0.53 -15.60 7.73
C LYS A 23 -1.50 -15.46 8.90
N SER A 24 -1.77 -14.24 9.35
CA SER A 24 -2.69 -13.91 10.45
C SER A 24 -3.59 -12.72 10.09
N TYR A 25 -4.37 -12.24 11.06
CA TYR A 25 -5.25 -11.10 10.90
C TYR A 25 -4.45 -9.84 10.55
N ILE A 26 -4.95 -9.12 9.55
CA ILE A 26 -4.47 -7.78 9.23
C ILE A 26 -5.04 -6.84 10.29
N CYS A 27 -4.17 -6.12 11.00
CA CYS A 27 -4.57 -5.20 12.06
C CYS A 27 -4.69 -3.75 11.58
N CYS A 28 -4.00 -3.38 10.50
CA CYS A 28 -4.06 -2.05 9.93
C CYS A 28 -3.74 -2.06 8.43
N VAL A 29 -4.29 -1.06 7.72
CA VAL A 29 -4.02 -0.75 6.31
C VAL A 29 -3.91 0.76 6.19
N ASP A 30 -2.92 1.23 5.44
CA ASP A 30 -2.71 2.64 5.09
C ASP A 30 -2.40 2.78 3.59
N ILE A 31 -2.71 3.93 3.01
CA ILE A 31 -2.48 4.23 1.58
C ILE A 31 -1.64 5.50 1.49
N SER A 32 -0.51 5.43 0.78
CA SER A 32 0.34 6.60 0.57
C SER A 32 -0.33 7.63 -0.35
N SER A 33 -0.17 8.91 -0.03
CA SER A 33 -0.68 10.00 -0.87
C SER A 33 0.12 10.15 -2.16
N LEU A 34 -0.56 10.41 -3.28
CA LEU A 34 0.07 10.81 -4.53
C LEU A 34 0.90 12.09 -4.32
N GLN A 35 2.21 12.01 -4.49
CA GLN A 35 3.06 13.20 -4.44
C GLN A 35 2.92 13.95 -5.78
N SER A 36 1.99 14.91 -5.84
CA SER A 36 1.94 15.88 -6.93
C SER A 36 3.23 16.71 -6.88
N ASN A 37 4.15 16.43 -7.80
CA ASN A 37 5.35 17.23 -8.00
C ASN A 37 4.99 18.63 -8.52
N ASN A 38 4.41 19.50 -7.67
CA ASN A 38 4.47 20.94 -7.88
C ASN A 38 5.83 21.41 -7.38
N LYS A 39 6.85 21.29 -8.24
CA LYS A 39 8.16 21.91 -8.04
C LYS A 39 8.00 23.43 -7.94
N ASN A 40 7.85 23.94 -6.72
CA ASN A 40 8.50 25.19 -6.36
C ASN A 40 9.67 24.82 -5.47
N GLU A 41 10.83 24.68 -6.10
CA GLU A 41 12.12 24.51 -5.44
C GLU A 41 12.32 25.68 -4.48
N ASN A 42 12.37 25.39 -3.18
CA ASN A 42 13.29 25.99 -2.20
C ASN A 42 13.02 25.37 -0.82
N ASN A 43 13.87 24.41 -0.45
CA ASN A 43 14.02 23.81 0.89
C ASN A 43 12.83 23.03 1.49
N LYS A 44 12.82 21.70 1.26
CA LYS A 44 12.47 20.72 2.32
C LYS A 44 13.35 19.49 2.19
N ASN A 45 14.33 19.39 3.09
CA ASN A 45 15.06 18.16 3.37
C ASN A 45 14.19 17.25 4.23
N ASN A 46 14.35 15.94 4.02
CA ASN A 46 13.72 14.79 4.69
C ASN A 46 12.36 14.36 4.11
N ASP A 47 12.31 14.16 2.79
CA ASP A 47 11.29 13.29 2.21
C ASP A 47 11.54 11.86 2.69
N ILE A 48 10.76 11.42 3.68
CA ILE A 48 10.79 10.05 4.19
C ILE A 48 10.15 9.13 3.13
N GLY A 49 10.99 8.81 2.13
CA GLY A 49 10.90 7.70 1.19
C GLY A 49 9.51 7.28 0.73
N VAL A 50 9.12 7.73 -0.47
CA VAL A 50 8.14 7.05 -1.31
C VAL A 50 8.51 5.56 -1.41
N ILE A 51 7.76 4.70 -0.71
CA ILE A 51 8.06 3.25 -0.64
C ILE A 51 7.51 2.49 -1.87
N GLY A 52 7.15 3.17 -2.95
CA GLY A 52 6.85 2.53 -4.23
C GLY A 52 6.25 3.45 -5.27
N GLY A 53 6.91 3.48 -6.43
CA GLY A 53 6.33 3.88 -7.72
C GLY A 53 5.87 5.33 -7.86
N ASN A 54 5.59 5.73 -9.09
CA ASN A 54 5.02 7.03 -9.44
C ASN A 54 3.50 7.11 -9.10
N GLY A 55 3.03 6.32 -8.11
CA GLY A 55 1.63 5.98 -7.86
C GLY A 55 1.31 5.72 -6.38
N TYR A 56 0.15 5.10 -6.10
CA TYR A 56 -0.32 4.79 -4.74
C TYR A 56 0.24 3.44 -4.26
N THR A 57 0.73 3.41 -3.02
CA THR A 57 1.12 2.17 -2.32
C THR A 57 0.23 1.90 -1.12
N ILE A 58 0.02 0.62 -0.85
CA ILE A 58 -0.65 0.13 0.35
C ILE A 58 0.41 -0.36 1.32
N CYS A 59 0.33 0.09 2.58
CA CYS A 59 1.07 -0.48 3.70
C CYS A 59 0.09 -1.25 4.59
N SER A 60 0.45 -2.46 5.02
CA SER A 60 -0.41 -3.27 5.89
C SER A 60 0.37 -3.98 6.98
N GLY A 61 -0.12 -3.90 8.22
CA GLY A 61 0.39 -4.62 9.38
C GLY A 61 -0.48 -5.81 9.73
N SER A 62 0.11 -6.88 10.25
CA SER A 62 -0.59 -8.11 10.60
C SER A 62 -0.05 -8.74 11.88
N CYS A 63 -0.92 -9.49 12.57
CA CYS A 63 -0.57 -10.30 13.73
C CYS A 63 0.36 -11.48 13.39
N ASP A 64 0.80 -11.64 12.14
CA ASP A 64 1.87 -12.55 11.75
C ASP A 64 3.27 -11.95 11.92
N SER A 65 3.34 -10.81 12.61
CA SER A 65 4.56 -10.02 12.83
C SER A 65 5.16 -9.47 11.54
N THR A 66 4.36 -9.30 10.47
CA THR A 66 4.84 -8.75 9.21
C THR A 66 4.16 -7.44 8.82
N ILE A 67 4.94 -6.56 8.20
CA ILE A 67 4.44 -5.41 7.44
C ILE A 67 4.62 -5.71 5.95
N ARG A 68 3.59 -5.48 5.14
CA ARG A 68 3.67 -5.65 3.68
C ARG A 68 3.44 -4.32 2.98
N ILE A 69 4.24 -4.09 1.95
CA ILE A 69 4.05 -2.96 1.04
C ILE A 69 3.63 -3.51 -0.31
N CYS A 70 2.52 -3.00 -0.84
CA CYS A 70 1.96 -3.39 -2.12
C CYS A 70 1.78 -2.17 -3.02
N ASP A 71 2.01 -2.36 -4.32
CA ASP A 71 1.76 -1.36 -5.34
C ASP A 71 0.35 -1.55 -5.91
N ILE A 72 -0.45 -0.47 -5.94
CA ILE A 72 -1.86 -0.53 -6.36
C ILE A 72 -1.95 -0.69 -7.88
N GLU A 73 -1.12 0.02 -8.64
CA GLU A 73 -1.19 0.07 -10.10
C GLU A 73 -0.79 -1.27 -10.73
N THR A 74 0.32 -1.83 -10.28
CA THR A 74 0.84 -3.12 -10.76
C THR A 74 0.20 -4.31 -10.04
N THR A 75 -0.57 -4.06 -8.97
CA THR A 75 -1.19 -5.09 -8.12
C THR A 75 -0.17 -6.09 -7.54
N LYS A 76 1.07 -5.65 -7.30
CA LYS A 76 2.15 -6.52 -6.82
C LYS A 76 2.56 -6.16 -5.40
N GLN A 77 2.87 -7.19 -4.62
CA GLN A 77 3.60 -7.00 -3.37
C GLN A 77 5.04 -6.56 -3.70
N LEU A 78 5.46 -5.42 -3.14
CA LEU A 78 6.80 -4.87 -3.29
C LEU A 78 7.75 -5.42 -2.22
N ASN A 79 7.36 -5.32 -0.95
CA ASN A 79 8.23 -5.68 0.18
C ASN A 79 7.46 -6.37 1.31
N VAL A 80 8.19 -7.15 2.11
CA VAL A 80 7.73 -7.74 3.38
C VAL A 80 8.81 -7.49 4.43
N PHE A 81 8.41 -6.91 5.55
CA PHE A 81 9.26 -6.67 6.71
C PHE A 81 8.80 -7.57 7.86
N ASN A 82 9.74 -8.11 8.64
CA ASN A 82 9.51 -8.93 9.84
C ASN A 82 10.09 -8.23 11.07
#